data_AF-A0A1V4LYA4-F1
#
_entry.id   AF-A0A1V4LYA4-F1
#
_cell.length_a   1.000
_cell.length_b   1.000
_cell.length_c   1.000
_cell.angle_alpha   90.00
_cell.angle_beta   90.00
_cell.angle_gamma   90.00
#
_symmetry.space_group_name_H-M   'P 1'
#
loop_
_entity.id
_entity.type
_entity.pdbx_description
1 polymer ?
#
loop_
_entity_poly.entity_id
_entity_poly.type
_entity_poly.pdbx_seq_one_letter_code
_entity_poly.pdbx_strand_id
1 'polypeptide(L)'
;MNKCSFHKSLNYKAKAEHKHNSPVKIIKLSLWFVLLFCLVFSLTACGVNNTNNEMVEAKSNGNAYQFVCMNNGLGLSVVDVLQATGEHNTFLELFSQYDPEGYAILSDVELADKTVWAPTDEAFLEVEDSLLSLSDEEIKAVLGYHISPPRRAPFTGSYPILTPQYLLDEGKMIHRTRTGVLSGSDQRTQTLVDNGMLTIEGVGIENTVWCTEAGSVFSLDAVIMNVQEPSVLVKTINRIVYILLYDDIRFVIYSTVIALLFSIIIYRIVVVTINRKKKD
;
A
#
# COMPACT_ATOMS: atom_id res chain seq x y z
N MET A 1 -13.03 8.81 -62.50
CA MET A 1 -12.23 8.85 -63.74
C MET A 1 -11.10 9.87 -63.55
N ASN A 2 -9.90 9.40 -63.22
CA ASN A 2 -8.67 10.20 -63.29
C ASN A 2 -7.58 9.34 -63.93
N LYS A 3 -6.87 9.97 -64.86
CA LYS A 3 -5.93 9.42 -65.83
C LYS A 3 -4.49 9.40 -65.30
N CYS A 4 -3.72 8.44 -65.84
CA CYS A 4 -2.26 8.46 -66.07
C CYS A 4 -1.35 8.41 -64.82
N SER A 5 -0.16 7.81 -64.83
CA SER A 5 0.64 7.01 -65.75
C SER A 5 1.93 6.73 -64.97
N PHE A 6 2.54 5.53 -65.03
CA PHE A 6 4.00 5.44 -65.00
C PHE A 6 4.48 4.09 -65.54
N HIS A 7 5.37 4.20 -66.52
CA HIS A 7 6.03 3.13 -67.25
C HIS A 7 7.48 3.04 -66.74
N LYS A 8 7.97 1.85 -66.35
CA LYS A 8 9.35 1.44 -66.64
C LYS A 8 9.61 -0.03 -66.29
N SER A 9 9.95 -0.77 -67.35
CA SER A 9 10.63 -2.06 -67.31
C SER A 9 12.06 -1.86 -66.83
N LEU A 10 12.52 -2.71 -65.90
CA LEU A 10 13.93 -3.09 -65.81
C LEU A 10 14.04 -4.59 -65.55
N ASN A 11 14.59 -5.24 -66.56
CA ASN A 11 15.04 -6.62 -66.62
C ASN A 11 16.38 -6.69 -65.88
N TYR A 12 16.51 -7.50 -64.83
CA TYR A 12 17.83 -7.94 -64.35
C TYR A 12 17.73 -9.36 -63.79
N LYS A 13 18.39 -10.26 -64.52
CA LYS A 13 18.62 -11.66 -64.18
C LYS A 13 20.05 -11.75 -63.66
N ALA A 14 20.25 -12.01 -62.37
CA ALA A 14 21.53 -12.48 -61.86
C ALA A 14 21.31 -13.35 -60.62
N LYS A 15 21.82 -14.57 -60.73
CA LYS A 15 21.72 -15.70 -59.82
C LYS A 15 22.90 -15.62 -58.86
N ALA A 16 22.65 -15.63 -57.55
CA ALA A 16 23.65 -15.94 -56.54
C ALA A 16 22.96 -16.72 -55.40
N GLU A 17 23.22 -18.02 -55.35
CA GLU A 17 22.88 -18.89 -54.23
C GLU A 17 23.70 -18.48 -53.01
N HIS A 18 23.04 -17.90 -52.00
CA HIS A 18 23.61 -17.77 -50.67
C HIS A 18 23.11 -18.93 -49.80
N LYS A 19 24.04 -19.80 -49.42
CA LYS A 19 23.84 -20.95 -48.53
C LYS A 19 23.35 -20.45 -47.16
N HIS A 20 22.06 -20.61 -46.91
CA HIS A 20 21.37 -20.18 -45.70
C HIS A 20 21.65 -21.16 -44.55
N ASN A 21 22.73 -20.93 -43.78
CA ASN A 21 22.89 -21.60 -42.49
C ASN A 21 21.85 -21.05 -41.52
N SER A 22 20.83 -21.85 -41.22
CA SER A 22 19.67 -21.50 -40.40
C SER A 22 20.02 -21.24 -38.92
N PRO A 23 19.75 -20.05 -38.36
CA PRO A 23 19.82 -19.80 -36.91
C PRO A 23 18.50 -20.15 -36.18
N VAL A 24 17.68 -21.05 -36.73
CA VAL A 24 16.28 -21.27 -36.30
C VAL A 24 16.17 -22.15 -35.03
N LYS A 25 17.25 -22.78 -34.56
CA LYS A 25 17.17 -23.67 -33.38
C LYS A 25 17.19 -22.98 -32.02
N ILE A 26 17.62 -21.72 -31.92
CA ILE A 26 17.76 -21.05 -30.61
C ILE A 26 16.46 -20.36 -30.15
N ILE A 27 15.57 -20.00 -31.08
CA ILE A 27 14.33 -19.24 -30.76
C ILE A 27 13.24 -20.13 -30.12
N LYS A 28 13.26 -21.46 -30.34
CA LYS A 28 12.25 -22.35 -29.75
C LYS A 28 12.40 -22.60 -28.25
N LEU A 29 13.57 -22.32 -27.66
CA LEU A 29 13.83 -22.63 -26.25
C LEU A 29 13.26 -21.55 -25.29
N SER A 30 13.13 -20.29 -25.74
CA SER A 30 12.63 -19.21 -24.89
C SER A 30 11.11 -19.23 -24.71
N LEU A 31 10.35 -19.69 -25.71
CA LEU A 31 8.88 -19.71 -25.65
C LEU A 31 8.33 -20.73 -24.64
N TRP A 32 9.08 -21.80 -24.38
CA TRP A 32 8.68 -22.85 -23.43
C TRP A 32 8.82 -22.41 -21.96
N PHE A 33 9.83 -21.59 -21.65
CA PHE A 33 10.04 -21.06 -20.30
C PHE A 33 8.98 -20.03 -19.90
N VAL A 34 8.47 -19.24 -20.84
CA VAL A 34 7.41 -18.25 -20.57
C VAL A 34 6.08 -18.94 -20.24
N LEU A 35 5.74 -20.03 -20.95
CA LEU A 35 4.51 -20.80 -20.70
C LEU A 35 4.51 -21.56 -19.36
N LEU A 36 5.67 -22.07 -18.93
CA LEU A 36 5.79 -22.77 -17.65
C LEU A 36 5.64 -21.81 -16.46
N PHE A 37 6.06 -20.55 -16.62
CA PHE A 37 5.98 -19.54 -15.55
C PHE A 37 4.55 -19.06 -15.29
N CYS A 38 3.68 -19.05 -16.31
CA CYS A 38 2.26 -18.67 -16.15
C CYS A 38 1.42 -19.71 -15.40
N LEU A 39 1.80 -20.99 -15.42
CA LEU A 39 0.98 -22.08 -14.87
C LEU A 39 1.16 -22.29 -13.36
N VAL A 40 2.26 -21.79 -12.79
CA VAL A 40 2.58 -21.98 -11.36
C VAL A 40 1.87 -20.94 -10.47
N PHE A 41 1.37 -19.84 -11.03
CA PHE A 41 0.83 -18.72 -10.24
C PHE A 41 -0.68 -18.78 -9.95
N SER A 42 -1.42 -19.76 -10.44
CA SER A 42 -2.89 -19.77 -10.37
C SER A 42 -3.50 -20.56 -9.20
N LEU A 43 -2.72 -20.97 -8.19
CA LEU A 43 -3.17 -21.89 -7.14
C LEU A 43 -2.87 -21.39 -5.72
N THR A 44 -3.52 -20.30 -5.28
CA THR A 44 -3.65 -19.96 -3.85
C THR A 44 -4.81 -18.99 -3.62
N ALA A 45 -5.97 -19.51 -3.16
CA ALA A 45 -7.15 -18.80 -2.61
C ALA A 45 -8.26 -19.86 -2.41
N CYS A 46 -9.04 -20.01 -1.33
CA CYS A 46 -9.30 -19.30 -0.08
C CYS A 46 -9.74 -20.32 0.99
N GLY A 47 -9.60 -19.99 2.27
CA GLY A 47 -10.27 -20.68 3.39
C GLY A 47 -11.24 -19.73 4.09
N VAL A 48 -12.48 -20.16 4.30
CA VAL A 48 -13.56 -19.39 4.97
C VAL A 48 -13.71 -19.89 6.40
N ASN A 49 -13.90 -18.99 7.38
CA ASN A 49 -14.36 -19.37 8.72
C ASN A 49 -15.30 -18.33 9.37
N ASN A 50 -16.09 -18.84 10.31
CA ASN A 50 -17.38 -18.34 10.75
C ASN A 50 -17.35 -17.61 12.11
N THR A 51 -18.39 -16.80 12.31
CA THR A 51 -18.73 -15.77 13.30
C THR A 51 -18.46 -16.02 14.79
N ASN A 52 -17.97 -14.98 15.48
CA ASN A 52 -18.64 -14.23 16.57
C ASN A 52 -17.88 -12.91 16.89
N ASN A 53 -18.58 -11.77 16.89
CA ASN A 53 -18.04 -10.45 17.25
C ASN A 53 -18.04 -10.29 18.78
N GLU A 54 -16.87 -10.28 19.40
CA GLU A 54 -16.71 -10.01 20.83
C GLU A 54 -16.04 -8.65 21.00
N MET A 55 -16.71 -7.69 21.64
CA MET A 55 -16.13 -6.38 21.96
C MET A 55 -14.94 -6.56 22.89
N VAL A 56 -13.81 -5.92 22.56
CA VAL A 56 -12.61 -5.94 23.38
C VAL A 56 -12.75 -4.92 24.50
N GLU A 57 -12.82 -5.41 25.74
CA GLU A 57 -12.79 -4.57 26.93
C GLU A 57 -11.34 -4.17 27.26
N ALA A 58 -11.06 -2.87 27.41
CA ALA A 58 -9.75 -2.40 27.82
C ALA A 58 -9.46 -2.82 29.27
N LYS A 59 -8.59 -3.82 29.46
CA LYS A 59 -8.13 -4.22 30.81
C LYS A 59 -6.93 -3.38 31.24
N SER A 60 -7.11 -2.59 32.30
CA SER A 60 -6.00 -2.00 33.05
C SER A 60 -5.32 -3.09 33.88
N ASN A 61 -4.08 -3.45 33.54
CA ASN A 61 -3.23 -4.33 34.35
C ASN A 61 -2.17 -3.47 35.06
N GLY A 62 -2.60 -2.61 35.98
CA GLY A 62 -1.71 -1.68 36.70
C GLY A 62 -1.27 -0.51 35.81
N ASN A 63 0.04 -0.31 35.69
CA ASN A 63 0.69 0.82 34.99
C ASN A 63 0.69 0.70 33.44
N ALA A 64 -0.11 -0.18 32.87
CA ALA A 64 -0.13 -0.43 31.43
C ALA A 64 -1.56 -0.54 30.92
N TYR A 65 -1.85 0.24 29.88
CA TYR A 65 -3.01 0.03 29.04
C TYR A 65 -2.62 -0.98 27.96
N GLN A 66 -3.40 -2.04 27.82
CA GLN A 66 -3.26 -2.98 26.73
C GLN A 66 -4.64 -3.17 26.11
N PHE A 67 -4.81 -2.70 24.89
CA PHE A 67 -5.88 -3.21 24.05
C PHE A 67 -5.41 -4.58 23.57
N VAL A 68 -6.28 -5.59 23.63
CA VAL A 68 -5.95 -6.94 23.17
C VAL A 68 -6.94 -7.28 22.08
N CYS A 69 -6.51 -7.08 20.83
CA CYS A 69 -7.25 -7.57 19.69
C CYS A 69 -7.12 -9.08 19.62
N MET A 70 -8.17 -9.81 20.01
CA MET A 70 -8.29 -11.19 19.57
C MET A 70 -8.60 -11.13 18.07
N ASN A 71 -7.76 -11.75 17.24
CA ASN A 71 -8.03 -11.82 15.82
C ASN A 71 -9.12 -12.88 15.62
N ASN A 72 -10.38 -12.42 15.59
CA ASN A 72 -11.53 -13.31 15.44
C ASN A 72 -11.70 -13.78 13.97
N GLY A 73 -10.90 -13.26 13.03
CA GLY A 73 -10.90 -13.71 11.63
C GLY A 73 -12.23 -13.51 10.91
N LEU A 74 -12.96 -12.43 11.21
CA LEU A 74 -14.28 -12.20 10.63
C LEU A 74 -14.24 -11.70 9.19
N GLY A 75 -13.05 -11.47 8.63
CA GLY A 75 -12.89 -10.96 7.27
C GLY A 75 -13.63 -9.64 7.02
N LEU A 76 -13.90 -8.85 8.06
CA LEU A 76 -14.51 -7.53 7.95
C LEU A 76 -13.44 -6.51 7.59
N SER A 77 -13.75 -5.66 6.63
CA SER A 77 -12.91 -4.50 6.29
C SER A 77 -13.02 -3.42 7.36
N VAL A 78 -12.12 -2.44 7.30
CA VAL A 78 -12.20 -1.27 8.20
C VAL A 78 -13.49 -0.48 7.92
N VAL A 79 -13.89 -0.40 6.66
CA VAL A 79 -15.13 0.27 6.25
C VAL A 79 -16.36 -0.43 6.84
N ASP A 80 -16.41 -1.77 6.79
CA ASP A 80 -17.53 -2.52 7.36
C ASP A 80 -17.69 -2.27 8.87
N VAL A 81 -16.56 -2.20 9.59
CA VAL A 81 -16.56 -1.90 11.03
C VAL A 81 -17.06 -0.50 11.31
N LEU A 82 -16.50 0.51 10.63
CA LEU A 82 -16.90 1.91 10.80
C LEU A 82 -18.38 2.14 10.46
N GLN A 83 -18.86 1.50 9.39
CA GLN A 83 -20.26 1.58 8.99
C GLN A 83 -21.18 0.89 10.01
N ALA A 84 -20.74 -0.20 10.62
CA ALA A 84 -21.52 -0.91 11.64
C ALA A 84 -21.67 -0.13 12.95
N THR A 85 -20.77 0.82 13.26
CA THR A 85 -20.95 1.68 14.45
C THR A 85 -22.06 2.70 14.26
N GLY A 86 -22.26 3.17 13.02
CA GLY A 86 -23.23 4.22 12.70
C GLY A 86 -22.85 5.62 13.18
N GLU A 87 -21.63 5.80 13.70
CA GLU A 87 -21.11 7.05 14.28
C GLU A 87 -19.98 7.68 13.44
N HIS A 88 -19.61 7.08 12.32
CA HIS A 88 -18.49 7.53 11.47
C HIS A 88 -18.92 7.73 10.01
N ASN A 89 -20.20 8.07 9.77
CA ASN A 89 -20.74 8.15 8.42
C ASN A 89 -20.12 9.32 7.64
N THR A 90 -19.93 10.47 8.28
CA THR A 90 -19.32 11.67 7.73
C THR A 90 -17.87 11.40 7.35
N PHE A 91 -17.13 10.71 8.22
CA PHE A 91 -15.76 10.28 7.91
C PHE A 91 -15.73 9.42 6.65
N LEU A 92 -16.57 8.38 6.58
CA LEU A 92 -16.63 7.47 5.43
C LEU A 92 -17.08 8.17 4.13
N GLU A 93 -18.05 9.07 4.21
CA GLU A 93 -18.54 9.85 3.07
C GLU A 93 -17.43 10.74 2.51
N LEU A 94 -16.80 11.56 3.36
CA LEU A 94 -15.67 12.41 2.96
C LEU A 94 -14.52 11.57 2.41
N PHE A 95 -14.21 10.42 3.03
CA PHE A 95 -13.17 9.53 2.55
C PHE A 95 -13.46 8.96 1.16
N SER A 96 -14.69 8.52 0.92
CA SER A 96 -15.11 8.01 -0.39
C SER A 96 -15.09 9.07 -1.49
N GLN A 97 -15.39 10.32 -1.14
CA GLN A 97 -15.48 11.44 -2.08
C GLN A 97 -14.10 12.02 -2.42
N TYR A 98 -13.28 12.29 -1.40
CA TYR A 98 -12.02 13.04 -1.56
C TYR A 98 -10.78 12.13 -1.66
N ASP A 99 -10.85 10.89 -1.16
CA ASP A 99 -9.77 9.90 -1.30
C ASP A 99 -10.28 8.49 -1.67
N PRO A 100 -10.86 8.30 -2.87
CA PRO A 100 -11.42 7.01 -3.28
C PRO A 100 -10.37 5.88 -3.31
N GLU A 101 -9.10 6.21 -3.54
CA GLU A 101 -7.99 5.25 -3.48
C GLU A 101 -7.73 4.78 -2.04
N GLY A 102 -7.66 5.72 -1.09
CA GLY A 102 -7.59 5.40 0.33
C GLY A 102 -8.79 4.58 0.78
N TYR A 103 -10.00 4.96 0.36
CA TYR A 103 -11.23 4.24 0.69
C TYR A 103 -11.21 2.80 0.18
N ALA A 104 -10.72 2.59 -1.06
CA ALA A 104 -10.53 1.25 -1.61
C ALA A 104 -9.54 0.42 -0.79
N ILE A 105 -8.44 1.01 -0.31
CA ILE A 105 -7.48 0.34 0.57
C ILE A 105 -8.12 -0.09 1.89
N LEU A 106 -8.98 0.74 2.48
CA LEU A 106 -9.66 0.41 3.74
C LEU A 106 -10.81 -0.59 3.57
N SER A 107 -11.38 -0.67 2.38
CA SER A 107 -12.43 -1.64 2.01
C SER A 107 -11.86 -3.02 1.70
N ASP A 108 -10.59 -3.12 1.32
CA ASP A 108 -9.92 -4.37 1.01
C ASP A 108 -9.25 -4.96 2.27
N VAL A 109 -9.76 -6.10 2.74
CA VAL A 109 -9.25 -6.81 3.92
C VAL A 109 -7.78 -7.20 3.78
N GLU A 110 -7.29 -7.47 2.56
CA GLU A 110 -5.89 -7.85 2.34
C GLU A 110 -4.93 -6.65 2.42
N LEU A 111 -5.44 -5.43 2.16
CA LEU A 111 -4.66 -4.19 2.12
C LEU A 111 -4.85 -3.30 3.35
N ALA A 112 -5.93 -3.51 4.10
CA ALA A 112 -6.35 -2.75 5.27
C ALA A 112 -5.50 -3.01 6.53
N ASP A 113 -4.27 -3.51 6.38
CA ASP A 113 -3.28 -3.55 7.46
C ASP A 113 -2.82 -2.14 7.80
N LYS A 114 -3.66 -1.42 8.54
CA LYS A 114 -3.56 -0.02 8.92
C LYS A 114 -4.20 0.21 10.29
N THR A 115 -3.71 1.23 10.99
CA THR A 115 -4.40 1.76 12.16
C THR A 115 -5.18 3.00 11.72
N VAL A 116 -6.48 3.03 11.96
CA VAL A 116 -7.37 4.16 11.61
C VAL A 116 -7.84 4.83 12.89
N TRP A 117 -7.67 6.15 12.94
CA TRP A 117 -8.12 7.02 14.01
C TRP A 117 -9.33 7.79 13.49
N ALA A 118 -10.51 7.19 13.53
CA ALA A 118 -11.69 7.74 12.87
C ALA A 118 -12.40 8.76 13.78
N PRO A 119 -12.51 10.05 13.39
CA PRO A 119 -13.35 10.99 14.11
C PRO A 119 -14.82 10.64 13.95
N THR A 120 -15.59 10.84 15.02
CA THR A 120 -17.05 10.62 15.03
C THR A 120 -17.80 11.69 14.21
N ASP A 121 -19.05 11.42 13.89
CA ASP A 121 -19.94 12.37 13.24
C ASP A 121 -20.08 13.67 14.06
N GLU A 122 -20.12 13.55 15.39
CA GLU A 122 -20.12 14.68 16.32
C GLU A 122 -18.82 15.50 16.24
N ALA A 123 -17.66 14.84 16.13
CA ALA A 123 -16.38 15.51 15.95
C ALA A 123 -16.35 16.37 14.67
N PHE A 124 -16.98 15.88 13.60
CA PHE A 124 -17.07 16.60 12.33
C PHE A 124 -17.97 17.84 12.41
N LEU A 125 -19.02 17.82 13.24
CA LEU A 125 -19.88 18.99 13.46
C LEU A 125 -19.12 20.17 14.09
N GLU A 126 -18.13 19.90 14.95
CA GLU A 126 -17.34 20.95 15.60
C GLU A 126 -16.40 21.69 14.63
N VAL A 127 -16.07 21.06 13.50
CA VAL A 127 -15.12 21.60 12.51
C VAL A 127 -15.75 21.88 11.14
N GLU A 128 -17.07 21.82 11.01
CA GLU A 128 -17.79 21.95 9.73
C GLU A 128 -17.39 23.24 8.98
N ASP A 129 -17.41 24.39 9.66
CA ASP A 129 -17.02 25.68 9.07
C ASP A 129 -15.55 25.68 8.60
N SER A 130 -14.67 25.00 9.34
CA SER A 130 -13.25 24.90 8.98
C SER A 130 -13.06 24.01 7.75
N LEU A 131 -13.79 22.89 7.67
CA LEU A 131 -13.74 21.98 6.52
C LEU A 131 -14.23 22.63 5.23
N LEU A 132 -15.29 23.44 5.30
CA LEU A 132 -15.81 24.19 4.15
C LEU A 132 -14.81 25.20 3.58
N SER A 133 -13.82 25.62 4.38
CA SER A 133 -12.76 26.54 3.94
C SER A 133 -11.58 25.86 3.25
N LEU A 134 -11.48 24.53 3.37
CA LEU A 134 -10.39 23.74 2.81
C LEU A 134 -10.63 23.41 1.34
N SER A 135 -9.54 23.27 0.59
CA SER A 135 -9.53 22.65 -0.74
C SER A 135 -9.71 21.13 -0.66
N ASP A 136 -10.13 20.52 -1.77
CA ASP A 136 -10.25 19.06 -1.90
C ASP A 136 -8.95 18.34 -1.53
N GLU A 137 -7.79 18.90 -1.92
CA GLU A 137 -6.48 18.35 -1.57
C GLU A 137 -6.16 18.45 -0.07
N GLU A 138 -6.55 19.54 0.59
CA GLU A 138 -6.38 19.72 2.03
C GLU A 138 -7.30 18.77 2.81
N ILE A 139 -8.56 18.60 2.37
CA ILE A 139 -9.48 17.61 2.94
C ILE A 139 -8.88 16.20 2.82
N LYS A 140 -8.37 15.84 1.64
CA LYS A 140 -7.66 14.57 1.45
C LYS A 140 -6.46 14.43 2.39
N ALA A 141 -5.69 15.49 2.62
CA ALA A 141 -4.55 15.46 3.53
C ALA A 141 -4.98 15.24 4.99
N VAL A 142 -6.03 15.92 5.44
CA VAL A 142 -6.67 15.75 6.75
C VAL A 142 -7.15 14.31 6.93
N LEU A 143 -7.90 13.79 5.97
CA LEU A 143 -8.40 12.44 6.00
C LEU A 143 -7.28 11.39 6.03
N GLY A 144 -6.26 11.54 5.18
CA GLY A 144 -5.11 10.64 5.14
C GLY A 144 -4.25 10.69 6.41
N TYR A 145 -4.31 11.78 7.19
CA TYR A 145 -3.62 11.92 8.47
C TYR A 145 -4.12 10.92 9.52
N HIS A 146 -5.42 10.68 9.51
CA HIS A 146 -6.11 9.75 10.42
C HIS A 146 -5.78 8.28 10.14
N ILE A 147 -4.90 8.00 9.17
CA ILE A 147 -4.50 6.63 8.79
C ILE A 147 -3.00 6.44 8.98
N SER A 148 -2.68 5.46 9.80
CA SER A 148 -1.35 5.06 10.22
C SER A 148 -0.94 3.72 9.59
N PRO A 149 0.36 3.50 9.33
CA PRO A 149 0.85 2.23 8.83
C PRO A 149 0.66 1.17 9.93
N PRO A 150 0.62 -0.11 9.54
CA PRO A 150 0.45 -1.16 10.50
C PRO A 150 1.68 -1.28 11.40
N ARG A 151 1.43 -1.48 12.69
CA ARG A 151 2.50 -1.85 13.63
C ARG A 151 2.65 -3.36 13.66
N ARG A 152 3.49 -3.88 12.77
CA ARG A 152 4.03 -5.23 12.94
C ARG A 152 5.29 -5.15 13.81
N ALA A 153 5.33 -5.92 14.90
CA ALA A 153 6.59 -6.15 15.58
C ALA A 153 7.54 -6.86 14.62
N PRO A 154 8.80 -6.41 14.47
CA PRO A 154 9.79 -7.17 13.74
C PRO A 154 10.03 -8.46 14.53
N PHE A 155 9.94 -9.61 13.86
CA PHE A 155 10.14 -10.98 14.36
C PHE A 155 8.91 -11.74 14.91
N THR A 156 8.58 -12.84 14.17
CA THR A 156 8.12 -14.19 14.61
C THR A 156 6.64 -14.64 14.58
N GLY A 157 5.99 -14.68 13.41
CA GLY A 157 4.79 -15.54 13.18
C GLY A 157 3.44 -14.82 13.04
N SER A 158 2.34 -15.59 12.89
CA SER A 158 0.95 -15.08 12.95
C SER A 158 0.71 -14.48 14.32
N TYR A 159 0.95 -13.17 14.43
CA TYR A 159 0.75 -12.44 15.67
C TYR A 159 -0.66 -11.85 15.72
N PRO A 160 -1.28 -11.79 16.91
CA PRO A 160 -2.32 -10.80 17.15
C PRO A 160 -1.73 -9.41 16.88
N ILE A 161 -2.54 -8.49 16.34
CA ILE A 161 -2.19 -7.08 16.27
C ILE A 161 -1.89 -6.64 17.72
N LEU A 162 -0.60 -6.51 18.05
CA LEU A 162 -0.16 -6.04 19.35
C LEU A 162 -0.46 -4.56 19.39
N THR A 163 -1.64 -4.24 19.91
CA THR A 163 -1.94 -2.90 20.33
C THR A 163 -0.91 -2.49 21.37
N PRO A 164 -0.41 -1.25 21.33
CA PRO A 164 0.69 -0.80 22.18
C PRO A 164 0.55 -1.24 23.62
N GLN A 165 1.56 -1.97 24.12
CA GLN A 165 1.87 -1.90 25.54
C GLN A 165 2.41 -0.50 25.78
N TYR A 166 1.58 0.35 26.34
CA TYR A 166 2.03 1.66 26.74
C TYR A 166 2.76 1.54 28.07
N LEU A 167 4.08 1.69 28.03
CA LEU A 167 4.89 1.79 29.23
C LEU A 167 4.71 3.20 29.80
N LEU A 168 4.22 3.31 31.04
CA LEU A 168 4.25 4.56 31.78
C LEU A 168 5.71 4.88 32.14
N ASP A 169 6.25 5.93 31.54
CA ASP A 169 7.48 6.58 31.99
C ASP A 169 7.09 7.88 32.71
N GLU A 170 7.26 7.92 34.03
CA GLU A 170 6.87 9.08 34.87
C GLU A 170 5.40 9.55 34.72
N GLY A 171 4.48 8.64 34.42
CA GLY A 171 3.07 8.99 34.18
C GLY A 171 2.77 9.52 32.78
N LYS A 172 3.78 9.63 31.90
CA LYS A 172 3.61 9.96 30.49
C LYS A 172 3.77 8.71 29.65
N MET A 173 2.74 8.38 28.89
CA MET A 173 2.89 7.43 27.80
C MET A 173 3.57 8.17 26.65
N ILE A 174 4.71 7.67 26.18
CA ILE A 174 5.41 8.22 25.01
C ILE A 174 5.25 7.23 23.88
N HIS A 175 4.05 7.17 23.32
CA HIS A 175 3.80 6.34 22.17
C HIS A 175 3.89 7.17 20.89
N ARG A 176 4.99 7.01 20.14
CA ARG A 176 5.18 7.71 18.86
C ARG A 176 4.57 6.90 17.72
N THR A 177 3.39 7.27 17.22
CA THR A 177 2.76 6.67 16.04
C THR A 177 3.05 7.48 14.80
N ARG A 178 3.30 6.79 13.69
CA ARG A 178 3.38 7.45 12.37
C ARG A 178 1.95 7.68 11.88
N THR A 179 1.52 8.92 11.74
CA THR A 179 0.24 9.33 11.12
C THR A 179 0.50 9.88 9.72
N GLY A 180 -0.54 10.01 8.90
CA GLY A 180 -0.41 10.60 7.58
C GLY A 180 0.39 9.76 6.60
N VAL A 181 0.28 8.43 6.65
CA VAL A 181 0.95 7.57 5.68
C VAL A 181 0.30 7.65 4.32
N LEU A 182 -1.03 7.77 4.25
CA LEU A 182 -1.73 7.95 2.99
C LEU A 182 -1.55 9.38 2.43
N SER A 183 -1.46 10.39 3.30
CA SER A 183 -1.16 11.77 2.89
C SER A 183 0.34 12.03 2.63
N GLY A 184 1.21 11.04 2.89
CA GLY A 184 2.66 11.17 2.78
C GLY A 184 3.30 12.14 3.77
N SER A 185 2.54 12.61 4.76
CA SER A 185 2.97 13.55 5.79
C SER A 185 3.88 12.90 6.83
N ASP A 186 3.81 11.57 6.99
CA ASP A 186 4.64 10.75 7.89
C ASP A 186 5.05 11.46 9.19
N GLN A 187 4.04 11.97 9.91
CA GLN A 187 4.26 12.69 11.16
C GLN A 187 4.32 11.72 12.31
N ARG A 188 5.12 12.03 13.32
CA ARG A 188 5.19 11.23 14.55
C ARG A 188 4.34 11.89 15.62
N THR A 189 3.13 11.39 15.84
CA THR A 189 2.26 11.85 16.92
C THR A 189 2.54 11.09 18.20
N GLN A 190 2.38 11.75 19.33
CA GLN A 190 2.53 11.14 20.65
C GLN A 190 1.16 10.91 21.28
N THR A 191 0.83 9.66 21.62
CA THR A 191 -0.32 9.37 22.48
C THR A 191 0.07 9.65 23.94
N LEU A 192 -0.70 10.47 24.64
CA LEU A 192 -0.54 10.85 26.04
C LEU A 192 -1.69 10.27 26.86
N VAL A 193 -1.52 10.21 28.19
CA VAL A 193 -2.64 10.05 29.12
C VAL A 193 -2.87 11.41 29.75
N ASP A 194 -4.04 11.99 29.56
CA ASP A 194 -4.46 13.24 30.19
C ASP A 194 -5.77 13.00 30.94
N ASN A 195 -5.78 13.27 32.26
CA ASN A 195 -6.91 13.02 33.16
C ASN A 195 -7.52 11.61 33.09
N GLY A 196 -6.69 10.59 32.81
CA GLY A 196 -7.13 9.19 32.70
C GLY A 196 -7.72 8.82 31.34
N MET A 197 -7.81 9.77 30.40
CA MET A 197 -8.15 9.51 29.00
C MET A 197 -6.89 9.47 28.14
N LEU A 198 -6.90 8.65 27.11
CA LEU A 198 -5.84 8.64 26.10
C LEU A 198 -6.07 9.81 25.15
N THR A 199 -5.02 10.55 24.82
CA THR A 199 -5.12 11.66 23.87
C THR A 199 -4.03 11.60 22.80
N ILE A 200 -4.34 12.03 21.58
CA ILE A 200 -3.39 12.24 20.49
C ILE A 200 -3.47 13.70 20.08
N GLU A 201 -2.36 14.42 20.20
CA GLU A 201 -2.32 15.87 19.91
C GLU A 201 -3.36 16.69 20.69
N GLY A 202 -3.76 16.20 21.87
CA GLY A 202 -4.80 16.82 22.70
C GLY A 202 -6.23 16.36 22.39
N VAL A 203 -6.44 15.55 21.36
CA VAL A 203 -7.73 14.95 21.00
C VAL A 203 -7.94 13.66 21.78
N GLY A 204 -9.11 13.47 22.38
CA GLY A 204 -9.46 12.27 23.12
C GLY A 204 -9.63 11.07 22.21
N ILE A 205 -9.06 9.93 22.62
CA ILE A 205 -9.39 8.63 22.05
C ILE A 205 -10.50 8.04 22.91
N GLU A 206 -11.63 7.72 22.30
CA GLU A 206 -12.74 7.11 23.01
C GLU A 206 -12.40 5.70 23.50
N ASN A 207 -13.22 5.19 24.42
CA ASN A 207 -13.04 3.84 24.97
C ASN A 207 -13.36 2.73 23.95
N THR A 208 -13.83 3.09 22.76
CA THR A 208 -14.19 2.19 21.67
C THR A 208 -12.97 1.90 20.79
N VAL A 209 -12.55 0.64 20.82
CA VAL A 209 -11.50 0.12 19.94
C VAL A 209 -12.04 -1.12 19.26
N TRP A 210 -12.02 -1.09 17.93
CA TRP A 210 -12.36 -2.25 17.11
C TRP A 210 -11.13 -2.78 16.43
N CYS A 211 -11.04 -4.10 16.34
CA CYS A 211 -9.96 -4.77 15.67
C CYS A 211 -10.55 -5.53 14.49
N THR A 212 -10.00 -5.31 13.31
CA THR A 212 -10.27 -6.15 12.15
C THR A 212 -9.14 -7.16 11.99
N GLU A 213 -9.34 -8.16 11.13
CA GLU A 213 -8.25 -9.06 10.74
C GLU A 213 -7.08 -8.29 10.12
N ALA A 214 -7.41 -7.20 9.44
CA ALA A 214 -6.45 -6.35 8.76
C ALA A 214 -5.84 -5.33 9.72
N GLY A 215 -6.61 -4.64 10.56
CA GLY A 215 -6.15 -3.44 11.23
C GLY A 215 -6.84 -3.14 12.57
N SER A 216 -6.66 -1.91 13.04
CA SER A 216 -7.24 -1.43 14.29
C SER A 216 -7.90 -0.09 14.06
N VAL A 217 -9.12 0.09 14.58
CA VAL A 217 -9.91 1.31 14.48
C VAL A 217 -10.11 1.89 15.87
N PHE A 218 -9.82 3.18 16.02
CA PHE A 218 -10.01 3.95 17.24
C PHE A 218 -10.94 5.12 16.92
N SER A 219 -11.98 5.34 17.73
CA SER A 219 -12.81 6.55 17.64
C SER A 219 -12.09 7.74 18.27
N LEU A 220 -12.23 8.90 17.63
CA LEU A 220 -11.77 10.19 18.15
C LEU A 220 -12.96 11.12 18.38
N ASP A 221 -12.89 11.89 19.47
CA ASP A 221 -13.90 12.91 19.81
C ASP A 221 -13.68 14.25 19.10
N ALA A 222 -12.60 14.41 18.34
CA ALA A 222 -12.34 15.59 17.53
C ALA A 222 -11.61 15.24 16.21
N VAL A 223 -11.71 16.13 15.23
CA VAL A 223 -10.98 16.03 13.96
C VAL A 223 -9.61 16.69 14.09
N ILE A 224 -8.54 15.96 13.77
CA ILE A 224 -7.19 16.54 13.76
C ILE A 224 -6.98 17.30 12.45
N MET A 225 -7.16 18.63 12.51
CA MET A 225 -7.09 19.53 11.34
C MET A 225 -5.69 20.07 11.04
N ASN A 226 -4.77 20.03 12.02
CA ASN A 226 -3.43 20.62 11.88
C ASN A 226 -2.47 19.69 11.13
N VAL A 227 -2.78 19.41 9.86
CA VAL A 227 -1.96 18.55 9.03
C VAL A 227 -0.97 19.41 8.27
N GLN A 228 0.26 19.46 8.77
CA GLN A 228 1.33 20.09 8.01
C GLN A 228 1.58 19.28 6.73
N GLU A 229 1.30 19.89 5.58
CA GLU A 229 1.58 19.26 4.30
C GLU A 229 3.08 18.95 4.19
N PRO A 230 3.46 17.75 3.75
CA PRO A 230 4.84 17.46 3.43
C PRO A 230 5.29 18.39 2.30
N SER A 231 6.50 18.95 2.43
CA SER A 231 7.09 19.78 1.38
C SER A 231 7.04 19.06 0.02
N VAL A 232 6.94 19.81 -1.09
CA VAL A 232 6.91 19.25 -2.46
C VAL A 232 8.05 18.25 -2.70
N LEU A 233 9.23 18.52 -2.13
CA LEU A 233 10.38 17.61 -2.19
C LEU A 233 10.07 16.26 -1.52
N VAL A 234 9.49 16.28 -0.33
CA VAL A 234 9.09 15.08 0.42
C VAL A 234 7.99 14.32 -0.30
N LYS A 235 6.94 15.00 -0.81
CA LYS A 235 5.90 14.37 -1.66
C LYS A 235 6.54 13.65 -2.86
N THR A 236 7.49 14.29 -3.54
CA THR A 236 8.19 13.73 -4.71
C THR A 236 9.05 12.51 -4.35
N ILE A 237 9.82 12.60 -3.26
CA ILE A 237 10.65 11.49 -2.78
C ILE A 237 9.77 10.31 -2.36
N ASN A 238 8.70 10.55 -1.58
CA ASN A 238 7.79 9.50 -1.15
C ASN A 238 7.13 8.80 -2.34
N ARG A 239 6.74 9.56 -3.38
CA ARG A 239 6.21 8.97 -4.62
C ARG A 239 7.24 8.10 -5.34
N ILE A 240 8.49 8.56 -5.47
CA ILE A 240 9.57 7.77 -6.09
C ILE A 240 9.82 6.50 -5.27
N VAL A 241 9.91 6.63 -3.94
CA VAL A 241 10.11 5.51 -3.04
C VAL A 241 8.96 4.52 -3.14
N TYR A 242 7.71 4.98 -3.17
CA TYR A 242 6.54 4.12 -3.33
C TYR A 242 6.55 3.37 -4.67
N ILE A 243 6.86 4.05 -5.78
CA ILE A 243 6.99 3.40 -7.09
C ILE A 243 8.11 2.36 -7.10
N LEU A 244 9.25 2.66 -6.46
CA LEU A 244 10.40 1.76 -6.41
C LEU A 244 10.22 0.60 -5.43
N LEU A 245 9.52 0.81 -4.31
CA LEU A 245 9.50 -0.10 -3.17
C LEU A 245 8.13 -0.70 -2.87
N TYR A 246 7.03 -0.27 -3.47
CA TYR A 246 5.69 -0.76 -3.13
C TYR A 246 4.88 -1.26 -4.32
N ASP A 247 4.94 -0.56 -5.45
CA ASP A 247 4.11 -0.85 -6.62
C ASP A 247 4.45 -2.20 -7.30
N ASP A 248 3.47 -2.81 -7.97
CA ASP A 248 3.61 -4.04 -8.79
C ASP A 248 4.62 -3.85 -9.92
N ILE A 249 4.94 -2.60 -10.23
CA ILE A 249 6.06 -2.18 -11.08
C ILE A 249 7.38 -2.75 -10.58
N ARG A 250 7.54 -3.13 -9.30
CA ARG A 250 8.72 -3.85 -8.81
C ARG A 250 9.02 -5.09 -9.65
N PHE A 251 8.01 -5.87 -10.00
CA PHE A 251 8.20 -7.05 -10.84
C PHE A 251 8.70 -6.66 -12.25
N VAL A 252 8.18 -5.56 -12.80
CA VAL A 252 8.60 -5.03 -14.10
C VAL A 252 10.03 -4.47 -14.05
N ILE A 253 10.38 -3.69 -13.03
CA ILE A 253 11.73 -3.12 -12.85
C ILE A 253 12.75 -4.24 -12.60
N TYR A 254 12.46 -5.18 -11.69
CA TYR A 254 13.38 -6.28 -11.43
C TYR A 254 13.53 -7.19 -12.65
N SER A 255 12.44 -7.54 -13.34
CA SER A 255 12.53 -8.36 -14.56
C SER A 255 13.30 -7.67 -15.67
N THR A 256 13.13 -6.36 -15.87
CA THR A 256 13.88 -5.60 -16.88
C THR A 256 15.36 -5.48 -16.53
N VAL A 257 15.71 -5.18 -15.27
CA VAL A 257 17.11 -5.12 -14.81
C VAL A 257 17.78 -6.49 -14.94
N ILE A 258 17.11 -7.57 -14.53
CA ILE A 258 17.61 -8.94 -14.67
C ILE A 258 17.82 -9.28 -16.15
N ALA A 259 16.85 -8.99 -17.02
CA ALA A 259 16.97 -9.23 -18.46
C ALA A 259 18.15 -8.46 -19.10
N LEU A 260 18.40 -7.23 -18.66
CA LEU A 260 19.56 -6.42 -19.08
C LEU A 260 20.88 -7.06 -18.65
N LEU A 261 20.98 -7.49 -17.39
CA LEU A 261 22.17 -8.17 -16.88
C LEU A 261 22.45 -9.48 -17.62
N PHE A 262 21.42 -10.29 -17.87
CA PHE A 262 21.55 -11.50 -18.68
C PHE A 262 22.01 -11.20 -20.11
N SER A 263 21.47 -10.14 -20.73
CA SER A 263 21.87 -9.72 -22.08
C SER A 263 23.35 -9.32 -22.14
N ILE A 264 23.84 -8.60 -21.13
CA ILE A 264 25.26 -8.23 -21.00
C ILE A 264 26.16 -9.46 -20.83
N ILE A 265 25.75 -10.42 -20.01
CA ILE A 265 26.51 -11.66 -19.78
C ILE A 265 26.57 -12.49 -21.07
N ILE A 266 25.44 -12.69 -21.76
CA ILE A 266 25.37 -13.41 -23.04
C ILE A 266 26.27 -12.74 -24.07
N TYR A 267 26.21 -11.41 -24.19
CA TYR A 267 27.07 -10.66 -25.10
C TYR A 267 28.56 -10.91 -24.81
N ARG A 268 28.99 -10.88 -23.54
CA ARG A 268 30.38 -11.17 -23.17
C ARG A 268 30.80 -12.59 -23.52
N ILE A 269 29.94 -13.59 -23.28
CA ILE A 269 30.22 -14.99 -23.63
C ILE A 269 30.39 -15.14 -25.15
N VAL A 270 29.52 -14.49 -25.94
CA VAL A 270 29.59 -14.52 -27.41
C VAL A 270 30.89 -13.88 -27.90
N VAL A 271 31.25 -12.70 -27.40
CA VAL A 271 32.50 -12.01 -27.77
C VAL A 271 33.74 -12.85 -27.44
N VAL A 272 33.80 -13.46 -26.25
CA VAL A 272 34.92 -14.34 -25.85
C VAL A 272 35.00 -15.56 -26.76
N THR A 273 33.87 -16.17 -27.11
CA THR A 273 33.82 -17.35 -27.99
C THR A 273 34.28 -17.03 -29.40
N ILE A 274 33.87 -15.88 -29.95
CA ILE A 274 34.31 -15.41 -31.28
C ILE A 274 35.83 -15.15 -31.28
N ASN A 275 36.34 -14.54 -30.21
CA ASN A 275 37.77 -14.23 -30.11
C ASN A 275 38.65 -15.47 -29.95
N ARG A 276 38.16 -16.54 -29.29
CA ARG A 276 38.86 -17.83 -29.23
C ARG A 276 38.97 -18.47 -30.61
N LYS A 277 37.87 -18.51 -31.38
CA LYS A 277 37.87 -19.07 -32.75
C LYS A 277 38.77 -18.35 -33.75
N LYS A 278 39.18 -17.10 -33.49
CA LYS A 278 40.13 -16.37 -34.35
C LYS A 278 41.60 -16.70 -34.05
N LYS A 279 41.88 -17.32 -32.90
CA LYS A 279 43.24 -17.69 -32.49
C LYS A 279 43.62 -19.12 -32.87
N ASP A 280 42.63 -19.97 -33.11
CA ASP A 280 42.78 -21.33 -33.63
C ASP A 280 42.74 -21.31 -35.17
#